data_AF-A0A8H5KFB1-F1
#
_entry.id   AF-A0A8H5KFB1-F1
#
_cell.length_a   1.000
_cell.length_b   1.000
_cell.length_c   1.000
_cell.angle_alpha   90.00
_cell.angle_beta   90.00
_cell.angle_gamma   90.00
#
_symmetry.space_group_name_H-M   'P 1'
#
loop_
_entity.id
_entity.type
_entity.pdbx_description
1 polymer ?
#
loop_
_entity_poly.entity_id
_entity_poly.type
_entity_poly.pdbx_seq_one_letter_code
_entity_poly.pdbx_strand_id
1 'polypeptide(L)'
;VPPYMFVFLIASKRLHSLFVLRCFNDCFAVFFLWLTIFLFQRRQWTVGSLVYSWGLGIKMSLLLPLPAIGVILFLGRGLWPSLRLAWLMAQVQFAIGIPFITKNPRGYAARAFELSRQFQFKWTVNWRMLGEEVFLSKYFAMSLLACHALVLLIFISRRWIQPTGRSLYDLILSFLRLKSPFTMQEQLRISHYVTPEYLMTTMLTANLIGLLFA
;
A
#
# COMPACT_ATOMS: atom_id res chain seq x y z
N VAL A 1 20.47 12.37 -1.15
CA VAL A 1 20.50 13.43 -0.10
C VAL A 1 21.89 13.45 0.51
N PRO A 2 22.53 14.61 0.65
CA PRO A 2 23.87 14.69 1.21
C PRO A 2 23.90 14.22 2.68
N PRO A 3 24.90 13.43 3.13
CA PRO A 3 24.94 12.84 4.47
C PRO A 3 24.87 13.86 5.63
N TYR A 4 25.42 15.07 5.44
CA TYR A 4 25.40 16.12 6.46
C TYR A 4 23.98 16.60 6.81
N MET A 5 23.01 16.44 5.90
CA MET A 5 21.61 16.81 6.15
C MET A 5 20.97 15.94 7.24
N PHE A 6 21.47 14.71 7.48
CA PHE A 6 20.94 13.83 8.51
C PHE A 6 21.20 14.35 9.93
N VAL A 7 22.31 15.05 10.16
CA VAL A 7 22.63 15.65 11.47
C VAL A 7 21.60 16.72 11.84
N PHE A 8 21.28 17.59 10.89
CA PHE A 8 20.22 18.60 11.08
C PHE A 8 18.83 17.99 11.22
N LEU A 9 18.58 16.85 10.56
CA LEU A 9 17.33 16.12 10.69
C LEU A 9 17.14 15.56 12.11
N ILE A 10 18.18 14.92 12.68
CA ILE A 10 18.17 14.36 14.04
C ILE A 10 18.03 15.49 15.09
N ALA A 11 18.69 16.63 14.88
CA ALA A 11 18.59 17.79 15.75
C ALA A 11 17.24 18.53 15.67
N SER A 12 16.36 18.16 14.73
CA SER A 12 15.07 18.83 14.55
C SER A 12 14.14 18.62 15.73
N LYS A 13 13.74 19.72 16.38
CA LYS A 13 12.72 19.73 17.44
C LYS A 13 11.41 19.08 17.00
N ARG A 14 11.05 19.20 15.71
CA ARG A 14 9.85 18.56 15.14
C ARG A 14 9.98 17.05 15.09
N LEU A 15 11.15 16.52 14.74
CA LEU A 15 11.41 15.08 14.72
C LEU A 15 11.30 14.52 16.15
N HIS A 16 11.96 15.17 17.11
CA HIS A 16 11.92 14.76 18.51
C HIS A 16 10.51 14.83 19.12
N SER A 17 9.76 15.91 18.86
CA SER A 17 8.40 16.08 19.39
C SER A 17 7.39 15.08 18.82
N LEU A 18 7.45 14.80 17.52
CA LEU A 18 6.49 13.89 16.88
C LEU A 18 6.87 12.41 17.07
N PHE A 19 8.12 12.04 16.79
CA PHE A 19 8.49 10.63 16.73
C PHE A 19 8.99 10.07 18.06
N VAL A 20 9.71 10.87 18.84
CA VAL A 20 10.28 10.41 20.13
C VAL A 20 9.27 10.61 21.26
N LEU A 21 8.65 11.79 21.36
CA LEU A 21 7.75 12.13 22.48
C LEU A 21 6.30 11.68 22.28
N ARG A 22 5.81 11.64 21.03
CA ARG A 22 4.43 11.22 20.71
C ARG A 22 4.35 9.82 20.08
N CYS A 23 5.48 9.11 19.97
CA CYS A 23 5.59 7.74 19.44
C CYS A 23 4.83 7.54 18.12
N PHE A 24 4.91 8.49 17.19
CA PHE A 24 4.31 8.29 15.87
C PHE A 24 5.04 7.17 15.12
N ASN A 25 4.38 6.02 14.97
CA ASN A 25 4.91 4.84 14.26
C ASN A 25 5.16 5.03 12.75
N ASP A 26 4.94 6.24 12.23
CA ASP A 26 5.14 6.61 10.82
C ASP A 26 6.58 6.40 10.35
N CYS A 27 7.58 6.69 11.19
CA CYS A 27 8.98 6.51 10.81
C CYS A 27 9.29 5.04 10.49
N PHE A 28 8.81 4.12 11.34
CA PHE A 28 8.96 2.69 11.11
C PHE A 28 8.18 2.25 9.87
N ALA A 29 6.93 2.68 9.71
CA ALA A 29 6.14 2.36 8.53
C ALA A 29 6.85 2.79 7.22
N VAL A 30 7.36 4.01 7.17
CA VAL A 30 8.12 4.53 6.01
C VAL A 30 9.44 3.79 5.82
N PHE A 31 10.14 3.43 6.90
CA PHE A 31 11.35 2.59 6.82
C PHE A 31 11.05 1.23 6.18
N PHE A 32 10.01 0.52 6.65
CA PHE A 32 9.61 -0.77 6.09
C PHE A 32 9.14 -0.65 4.63
N LEU A 33 8.48 0.46 4.26
CA LEU A 33 8.12 0.75 2.86
C LEU A 33 9.36 0.88 1.97
N TRP A 34 10.35 1.69 2.37
CA TRP A 34 11.58 1.85 1.60
C TRP A 34 12.40 0.56 1.54
N LEU A 35 12.47 -0.20 2.63
CA LEU A 35 13.12 -1.50 2.65
C LEU A 35 12.42 -2.50 1.72
N THR A 36 11.09 -2.48 1.66
CA THR A 36 10.31 -3.28 0.70
C THR A 36 10.66 -2.92 -0.73
N ILE A 37 10.67 -1.62 -1.06
CA ILE A 37 11.04 -1.14 -2.41
C ILE A 37 12.44 -1.65 -2.77
N PHE A 38 13.42 -1.48 -1.88
CA PHE A 38 14.79 -1.94 -2.08
C PHE A 38 14.89 -3.46 -2.31
N LEU A 39 14.17 -4.27 -1.53
CA LEU A 39 14.15 -5.73 -1.68
C LEU A 39 13.48 -6.16 -2.99
N PHE A 40 12.39 -5.51 -3.39
CA PHE A 40 11.75 -5.76 -4.68
C PHE A 40 12.63 -5.37 -5.86
N GLN A 41 13.37 -4.27 -5.77
CA GLN A 41 14.35 -3.87 -6.77
C GLN A 41 15.46 -4.92 -6.93
N ARG A 42 15.83 -5.62 -5.85
CA ARG A 42 16.76 -6.77 -5.86
C ARG A 42 16.11 -8.11 -6.21
N ARG A 43 14.85 -8.11 -6.64
CA ARG A 43 14.06 -9.31 -6.98
C ARG A 43 13.91 -10.29 -5.80
N GLN A 44 14.08 -9.84 -4.55
CA GLN A 44 13.85 -10.64 -3.33
C GLN A 44 12.39 -10.54 -2.89
N TRP A 45 11.48 -11.07 -3.71
CA TRP A 45 10.03 -10.91 -3.55
C TRP A 45 9.49 -11.42 -2.22
N THR A 46 9.90 -12.62 -1.78
CA THR A 46 9.40 -13.22 -0.54
C THR A 46 9.77 -12.40 0.68
N VAL A 47 11.05 -12.02 0.79
CA VAL A 47 11.55 -11.21 1.91
C VAL A 47 10.91 -9.82 1.87
N GLY A 48 10.80 -9.20 0.69
CA GLY A 48 10.12 -7.91 0.53
C GLY A 48 8.66 -7.96 0.95
N SER A 49 7.91 -9.01 0.59
CA SER A 49 6.51 -9.19 1.02
C SER A 49 6.37 -9.39 2.53
N LEU A 50 7.29 -10.13 3.17
CA LEU A 50 7.32 -10.30 4.63
C LEU A 50 7.61 -8.97 5.35
N VAL A 51 8.64 -8.26 4.90
CA VAL A 51 9.04 -6.94 5.43
C VAL A 51 7.90 -5.94 5.27
N TYR A 52 7.24 -5.93 4.12
CA TYR A 52 6.07 -5.09 3.88
C TYR A 52 4.92 -5.43 4.82
N SER A 53 4.59 -6.72 4.99
CA SER A 53 3.55 -7.16 5.92
C SER A 53 3.89 -6.73 7.36
N TRP A 54 5.14 -6.84 7.77
CA TRP A 54 5.57 -6.34 9.07
C TRP A 54 5.33 -4.83 9.23
N GLY A 55 5.73 -4.02 8.23
CA GLY A 55 5.44 -2.59 8.22
C GLY A 55 3.95 -2.27 8.25
N LEU A 56 3.13 -3.05 7.54
CA LEU A 56 1.68 -2.90 7.53
C LEU A 56 1.07 -3.15 8.91
N GLY A 57 1.61 -4.11 9.66
CA GLY A 57 1.22 -4.38 11.05
C GLY A 57 1.58 -3.24 12.02
N ILE A 58 2.59 -2.43 11.69
CA ILE A 58 2.98 -1.25 12.48
C ILE A 58 2.05 -0.07 12.22
N LYS A 59 1.74 0.20 10.94
CA LYS A 59 0.80 1.27 10.57
C LYS A 59 0.05 0.96 9.29
N MET A 60 -1.26 1.18 9.33
CA MET A 60 -2.18 0.97 8.22
C MET A 60 -2.00 1.91 7.04
N SER A 61 -1.21 2.98 7.16
CA SER A 61 -0.87 3.85 6.02
C SER A 61 -0.17 3.08 4.90
N LEU A 62 0.45 1.93 5.20
CA LEU A 62 1.00 1.05 4.17
C LEU A 62 -0.07 0.31 3.36
N LEU A 63 -1.37 0.40 3.68
CA LEU A 63 -2.42 -0.09 2.78
C LEU A 63 -2.46 0.69 1.45
N LEU A 64 -2.04 1.96 1.45
CA LEU A 64 -2.07 2.81 0.26
C LEU A 64 -1.26 2.23 -0.93
N PRO A 65 -0.03 1.74 -0.75
CA PRO A 65 0.72 1.06 -1.82
C PRO A 65 0.31 -0.41 -2.09
N LEU A 66 -0.58 -1.02 -1.30
CA LEU A 66 -1.00 -2.41 -1.47
C LEU A 66 -1.49 -2.78 -2.89
N PRO A 67 -2.35 -1.99 -3.57
CA PRO A 67 -2.78 -2.31 -4.94
C PRO A 67 -1.60 -2.34 -5.92
N ALA A 68 -0.63 -1.42 -5.78
CA ALA A 68 0.59 -1.42 -6.58
C ALA A 68 1.43 -2.68 -6.33
N ILE A 69 1.60 -3.09 -5.07
CA ILE A 69 2.33 -4.32 -4.73
C ILE A 69 1.67 -5.54 -5.34
N GLY A 70 0.34 -5.62 -5.31
CA GLY A 70 -0.41 -6.71 -5.95
C GLY A 70 -0.12 -6.80 -7.45
N VAL A 71 -0.19 -5.68 -8.17
CA VAL A 71 0.13 -5.64 -9.61
C VAL A 71 1.59 -5.98 -9.86
N ILE A 72 2.52 -5.43 -9.07
CA ILE A 72 3.95 -5.70 -9.18
C ILE A 72 4.27 -7.18 -9.01
N LEU A 73 3.72 -7.83 -7.98
CA LEU A 73 3.94 -9.26 -7.74
C LEU A 73 3.36 -10.07 -8.89
N PHE A 74 2.15 -9.74 -9.34
CA PHE A 74 1.49 -10.40 -10.46
C PHE A 74 2.32 -10.32 -11.75
N LEU A 75 2.84 -9.14 -12.09
CA LEU A 75 3.68 -8.94 -13.28
C LEU A 75 5.07 -9.57 -13.11
N GLY A 76 5.67 -9.47 -11.93
CA GLY A 76 7.04 -9.92 -11.67
C GLY A 76 7.17 -11.43 -11.50
N ARG A 77 6.14 -12.09 -10.93
CA ARG A 77 6.18 -13.50 -10.51
C ARG A 77 5.06 -14.36 -11.08
N GLY A 78 4.02 -13.76 -11.67
CA GLY A 78 2.85 -14.47 -12.18
C GLY A 78 1.81 -14.74 -11.11
N LEU A 79 0.68 -15.33 -11.52
CA LEU A 79 -0.51 -15.48 -10.66
C LEU A 79 -0.24 -16.35 -9.42
N TRP A 80 0.17 -17.60 -9.61
CA TRP A 80 0.30 -18.56 -8.52
C TRP A 80 1.35 -18.18 -7.47
N PRO A 81 2.58 -17.78 -7.84
CA PRO A 81 3.54 -17.32 -6.83
C PRO A 81 3.06 -16.07 -6.10
N SER A 82 2.33 -15.16 -6.77
CA SER A 82 1.77 -13.97 -6.13
C SER A 82 0.69 -14.31 -5.10
N LEU A 83 -0.19 -15.26 -5.41
CA LEU A 83 -1.19 -15.75 -4.46
C LEU A 83 -0.53 -16.41 -3.24
N ARG A 84 0.56 -17.17 -3.43
CA ARG A 84 1.33 -17.73 -2.31
C ARG A 84 1.94 -16.65 -1.43
N LEU A 85 2.46 -15.57 -2.02
CA LEU A 85 3.01 -14.43 -1.26
C LEU A 85 1.91 -13.64 -0.55
N ALA A 86 0.76 -13.42 -1.18
CA ALA A 86 -0.39 -12.80 -0.53
C ALA A 86 -0.88 -13.64 0.66
N TRP A 87 -0.91 -14.97 0.52
CA TRP A 87 -1.23 -15.88 1.61
C TRP A 87 -0.21 -15.80 2.75
N LEU A 88 1.09 -15.78 2.44
CA LEU A 88 2.16 -15.58 3.42
C LEU A 88 2.01 -14.26 4.17
N MET A 89 1.70 -13.17 3.46
CA MET A 89 1.44 -11.87 4.08
C MET A 89 0.24 -11.92 5.04
N ALA A 90 -0.84 -12.61 4.65
CA ALA A 90 -2.03 -12.80 5.48
C ALA A 90 -1.71 -13.62 6.74
N GLN A 91 -0.87 -14.67 6.63
CA GLN A 91 -0.40 -15.44 7.79
C GLN A 91 0.35 -14.57 8.79
N VAL A 92 1.23 -13.68 8.32
CA VAL A 92 1.95 -12.73 9.19
C VAL A 92 0.97 -11.80 9.91
N GLN A 93 -0.01 -11.23 9.20
CA GLN A 93 -1.04 -10.38 9.82
C GLN A 93 -1.87 -11.14 10.86
N PHE A 94 -2.24 -12.38 10.55
CA PHE A 94 -2.97 -13.22 11.48
C PHE A 94 -2.14 -13.53 12.72
N ALA A 95 -0.87 -13.88 12.55
CA ALA A 95 0.06 -14.16 13.65
C ALA A 95 0.22 -12.95 14.59
N ILE A 96 0.38 -11.74 14.04
CA ILE A 96 0.41 -10.49 14.81
C ILE A 96 -0.92 -10.27 15.57
N GLY A 97 -2.04 -10.67 14.97
CA GLY A 97 -3.39 -10.53 15.54
C GLY A 97 -3.76 -11.54 16.63
N ILE A 98 -3.07 -12.69 16.73
CA ILE A 98 -3.39 -13.79 17.68
C ILE A 98 -3.70 -13.30 19.11
N PRO A 99 -2.84 -12.51 19.78
CA PRO A 99 -3.09 -12.11 21.18
C PRO A 99 -4.36 -11.26 21.36
N PHE A 100 -4.83 -10.60 20.30
CA PHE A 100 -6.05 -9.79 20.32
C PHE A 100 -7.28 -10.61 19.95
N ILE A 101 -7.17 -11.44 18.91
CA ILE A 101 -8.25 -12.30 18.42
C ILE A 101 -8.68 -13.28 19.50
N THR A 102 -7.72 -13.89 20.19
CA THR A 102 -7.97 -14.85 21.28
C THR A 102 -8.69 -14.22 22.49
N LYS A 103 -8.45 -12.94 22.76
CA LYS A 103 -9.09 -12.22 23.89
C LYS A 103 -10.44 -11.62 23.52
N ASN A 104 -10.54 -10.96 22.36
CA ASN A 104 -11.76 -10.30 21.91
C ASN A 104 -11.80 -10.22 20.37
N PRO A 105 -12.29 -11.27 19.69
CA PRO A 105 -12.29 -11.32 18.22
C PRO A 105 -13.20 -10.26 17.60
N ARG A 106 -14.36 -9.99 18.22
CA ARG A 106 -15.30 -8.97 17.76
C ARG A 106 -14.71 -7.56 17.90
N GLY A 107 -14.07 -7.28 19.04
CA GLY A 107 -13.39 -6.01 19.28
C GLY A 107 -12.22 -5.79 18.33
N TYR A 108 -11.40 -6.82 18.11
CA TYR A 108 -10.30 -6.76 17.15
C TYR A 108 -10.81 -6.49 15.73
N ALA A 109 -11.82 -7.23 15.26
CA ALA A 109 -12.38 -7.01 13.93
C ALA A 109 -12.95 -5.59 13.74
N ALA A 110 -13.63 -5.05 14.77
CA ALA A 110 -14.19 -3.71 14.72
C ALA A 110 -13.14 -2.59 14.80
N ARG A 111 -12.04 -2.81 15.53
CA ARG A 111 -11.04 -1.76 15.85
C ARG A 111 -9.74 -1.87 15.08
N ALA A 112 -9.44 -2.99 14.44
CA ALA A 112 -8.25 -3.13 13.61
C ALA A 112 -8.23 -2.03 12.54
N PHE A 113 -9.25 -1.98 11.69
CA PHE A 113 -9.34 -0.98 10.60
C PHE A 113 -10.17 0.26 10.95
N GLU A 114 -11.02 0.19 11.98
CA GLU A 114 -11.88 1.27 12.48
C GLU A 114 -12.56 2.11 11.37
N LEU A 115 -13.25 1.43 10.45
CA LEU A 115 -13.87 2.05 9.25
C LEU A 115 -14.99 3.06 9.55
N SER A 116 -15.51 3.06 10.78
CA SER A 116 -16.50 4.05 11.24
C SER A 116 -15.88 5.36 11.71
N ARG A 117 -14.54 5.43 11.81
CA ARG A 117 -13.84 6.62 12.28
C ARG A 117 -14.02 7.77 11.30
N GLN A 118 -14.42 8.92 11.84
CA GLN A 118 -14.49 10.18 11.11
C GLN A 118 -13.31 11.07 11.52
N PHE A 119 -12.65 11.69 10.53
CA PHE A 119 -11.61 12.66 10.81
C PHE A 119 -12.21 13.93 11.42
N GLN A 120 -11.49 14.54 12.36
CA GLN A 120 -11.92 15.79 12.99
C GLN A 120 -11.45 16.96 12.14
N PHE A 121 -12.35 17.91 11.87
CA PHE A 121 -12.04 19.08 11.03
C PHE A 121 -10.86 19.91 11.55
N LYS A 122 -10.65 19.99 12.87
CA LYS A 122 -9.50 20.70 13.45
C LYS A 122 -8.13 20.15 13.06
N TRP A 123 -8.05 18.88 12.63
CA TRP A 123 -6.80 18.23 12.25
C TRP A 123 -6.63 18.06 10.73
N THR A 124 -7.65 18.39 9.92
CA THR A 124 -7.51 18.28 8.47
C THR A 124 -6.63 19.40 7.92
N VAL A 125 -5.71 19.01 7.04
CA VAL A 125 -4.85 19.94 6.30
C VAL A 125 -5.32 20.03 4.84
N ASN A 126 -5.50 18.87 4.19
CA ASN A 126 -5.85 18.77 2.76
C ASN A 126 -7.18 19.45 2.41
N TRP A 127 -8.17 19.35 3.30
CA TRP A 127 -9.55 19.78 3.02
C TRP A 127 -10.00 20.94 3.91
N ARG A 128 -9.05 21.62 4.55
CA ARG A 128 -9.33 22.71 5.51
C ARG A 128 -10.09 23.87 4.86
N MET A 129 -9.88 24.11 3.56
CA MET A 129 -10.52 25.20 2.82
C MET A 129 -12.03 25.00 2.55
N LEU A 130 -12.56 23.78 2.69
CA LEU A 130 -13.95 23.47 2.35
C LEU A 130 -14.96 23.79 3.46
N GLY A 131 -14.49 24.15 4.65
CA GLY A 131 -15.34 24.35 5.83
C GLY A 131 -15.74 23.04 6.53
N GLU A 132 -16.21 23.15 7.78
CA GLU A 132 -16.48 22.00 8.65
C GLU A 132 -17.69 21.18 8.17
N GLU A 133 -18.75 21.85 7.72
CA GLU A 133 -19.99 21.18 7.28
C GLU A 133 -19.75 20.26 6.07
N VAL A 134 -18.97 20.74 5.09
CA VAL A 134 -18.61 19.96 3.91
C VAL A 134 -17.67 18.82 4.30
N PHE A 135 -16.66 19.09 5.12
CA PHE A 135 -15.68 18.08 5.54
C PHE A 135 -16.32 16.93 6.33
N LEU A 136 -17.31 17.22 7.17
CA LEU A 136 -18.01 16.21 7.97
C LEU A 136 -19.15 15.49 7.21
N SER A 137 -19.44 15.90 5.97
CA SER A 137 -20.49 15.30 5.16
C SER A 137 -20.15 13.88 4.72
N LYS A 138 -21.09 12.95 4.93
CA LYS A 138 -20.96 11.56 4.44
C LYS A 138 -20.87 11.51 2.91
N TYR A 139 -21.56 12.41 2.22
CA TYR A 139 -21.50 12.47 0.75
C TYR A 139 -20.10 12.83 0.28
N PHE A 140 -19.45 13.81 0.92
CA PHE A 140 -18.09 14.22 0.59
C PHE A 140 -17.09 13.07 0.80
N ALA A 141 -17.16 12.38 1.95
CA ALA A 141 -16.30 11.22 2.22
C ALA A 141 -16.49 10.08 1.19
N MET A 142 -17.74 9.77 0.83
CA MET A 142 -18.03 8.75 -0.19
C MET A 142 -17.57 9.17 -1.59
N SER A 143 -17.70 10.46 -1.94
CA SER A 143 -17.18 11.00 -3.20
C SER A 143 -15.65 10.90 -3.27
N LEU A 144 -14.93 11.23 -2.19
CA LEU A 144 -13.47 11.07 -2.13
C LEU A 144 -13.05 9.62 -2.33
N LEU A 145 -13.74 8.68 -1.66
CA LEU A 145 -13.47 7.25 -1.80
C LEU A 145 -13.74 6.75 -3.24
N ALA A 146 -14.83 7.22 -3.87
CA ALA A 146 -15.15 6.87 -5.25
C ALA A 146 -14.09 7.43 -6.23
N CYS A 147 -13.67 8.69 -6.04
CA CYS A 147 -12.61 9.31 -6.84
C CYS A 147 -11.27 8.57 -6.65
N HIS A 148 -10.93 8.18 -5.42
CA HIS A 148 -9.75 7.38 -5.13
C HIS A 148 -9.76 6.05 -5.90
N ALA A 149 -10.85 5.29 -5.80
CA ALA A 149 -11.00 4.01 -6.50
C ALA A 149 -10.94 4.18 -8.03
N LEU A 150 -11.57 5.23 -8.56
CA LEU A 150 -11.55 5.55 -9.99
C LEU A 150 -10.14 5.87 -10.48
N VAL A 151 -9.40 6.73 -9.77
CA VAL A 151 -8.02 7.08 -10.15
C VAL A 151 -7.11 5.86 -10.07
N LEU A 152 -7.23 5.03 -9.03
CA LEU A 152 -6.51 3.76 -8.97
C LEU A 152 -6.84 2.86 -10.17
N LEU A 153 -8.12 2.70 -10.53
CA LEU A 153 -8.53 1.89 -11.69
C LEU A 153 -7.94 2.42 -13.00
N ILE A 154 -7.90 3.75 -13.18
CA ILE A 154 -7.29 4.38 -14.35
C ILE A 154 -5.78 4.07 -14.39
N PHE A 155 -5.07 4.23 -13.28
CA PHE A 155 -3.64 3.93 -13.22
C PHE A 155 -3.35 2.44 -13.46
N ILE A 156 -4.12 1.55 -12.82
CA ILE A 156 -4.02 0.11 -13.03
C ILE A 156 -4.20 -0.19 -14.52
N SER A 157 -5.31 0.24 -15.13
CA SER A 157 -5.67 -0.06 -16.53
C SER A 157 -4.75 0.53 -17.58
N ARG A 158 -4.39 1.81 -17.43
CA ARG A 158 -3.69 2.55 -18.48
C ARG A 158 -2.17 2.50 -18.33
N ARG A 159 -1.67 2.34 -17.11
CA ARG A 159 -0.23 2.47 -16.82
C ARG A 159 0.39 1.20 -16.28
N TRP A 160 -0.17 0.61 -15.23
CA TRP A 160 0.51 -0.47 -14.53
C TRP A 160 0.40 -1.81 -15.27
N ILE A 161 -0.76 -2.17 -15.83
CA ILE A 161 -0.89 -3.43 -16.59
C ILE A 161 -0.48 -3.31 -18.06
N GLN A 162 -0.11 -2.12 -18.54
CA GLN A 162 0.26 -1.87 -19.94
C GLN A 162 1.35 -2.84 -20.48
N PRO A 163 2.37 -3.28 -19.71
CA PRO A 163 3.35 -4.27 -20.17
C PRO A 163 2.76 -5.64 -20.53
N THR A 164 1.54 -5.96 -20.09
CA THR A 164 0.86 -7.23 -20.40
C THR A 164 0.27 -7.26 -21.81
N GLY A 165 0.02 -6.09 -22.42
CA GLY A 165 -0.68 -5.98 -23.70
C GLY A 165 -2.13 -6.46 -23.69
N ARG A 166 -2.72 -6.74 -22.52
CA ARG A 166 -4.09 -7.26 -22.37
C ARG A 166 -5.00 -6.26 -21.67
N SER A 167 -6.31 -6.40 -21.89
CA SER A 167 -7.29 -5.58 -21.18
C SER A 167 -7.38 -5.99 -19.71
N LEU A 168 -7.79 -5.08 -18.84
CA LEU A 168 -8.04 -5.44 -17.43
C LEU A 168 -9.12 -6.50 -17.29
N TYR A 169 -10.15 -6.45 -18.14
CA TYR A 169 -11.25 -7.40 -18.10
C TYR A 169 -10.73 -8.84 -18.30
N ASP A 170 -9.84 -9.05 -19.28
CA ASP A 170 -9.27 -10.38 -19.55
C ASP A 170 -8.42 -10.89 -18.38
N LEU A 171 -7.66 -10.00 -17.74
CA LEU A 171 -6.84 -10.33 -16.57
C LEU A 171 -7.71 -10.69 -15.37
N ILE A 172 -8.76 -9.92 -15.10
CA ILE A 172 -9.73 -10.19 -14.01
C ILE A 172 -10.46 -11.51 -14.29
N LEU A 173 -10.92 -11.74 -15.52
CA LEU A 173 -11.59 -12.98 -15.90
C LEU A 173 -10.66 -14.19 -15.73
N SER A 174 -9.38 -14.05 -16.09
CA SER A 174 -8.37 -15.09 -15.90
C SER A 174 -8.11 -15.36 -14.42
N PHE A 175 -8.05 -14.31 -13.60
CA PHE A 175 -7.92 -14.39 -12.14
C PHE A 175 -9.11 -15.12 -11.51
N LEU A 176 -10.34 -14.74 -11.87
CA LEU A 176 -11.57 -15.38 -11.38
C LEU A 176 -11.67 -16.85 -11.77
N ARG A 177 -11.14 -17.22 -12.94
CA ARG A 177 -11.05 -18.62 -13.40
C ARG A 177 -9.86 -19.37 -12.81
N LEU A 178 -9.03 -18.73 -11.99
CA LEU A 178 -7.78 -19.27 -11.42
C LEU A 178 -6.84 -19.87 -12.49
N LYS A 179 -6.89 -19.33 -13.72
CA LYS A 179 -6.01 -19.74 -14.81
C LYS A 179 -4.87 -18.74 -14.94
N SER A 180 -3.65 -19.24 -15.17
CA SER A 180 -2.54 -18.36 -15.51
C SER A 180 -2.88 -17.63 -16.81
N PRO A 181 -2.96 -16.28 -16.81
CA PRO A 181 -3.25 -15.54 -18.03
C PRO A 181 -2.10 -15.65 -19.02
N PHE A 182 -0.87 -15.83 -18.54
CA PHE A 182 0.33 -15.81 -19.35
C PHE A 182 0.94 -17.21 -19.52
N THR A 183 1.46 -17.46 -20.71
CA THR A 183 2.41 -18.54 -20.98
C THR A 183 3.75 -18.25 -20.29
N MET A 184 4.59 -19.28 -20.12
CA MET A 184 5.90 -19.12 -19.48
C MET A 184 6.79 -18.07 -20.19
N GLN A 185 6.76 -18.03 -21.52
CA GLN A 185 7.53 -17.06 -22.30
C GLN A 185 7.01 -15.63 -22.16
N GLU A 186 5.68 -15.43 -22.19
CA GLU A 186 5.07 -14.12 -21.93
C GLU A 186 5.38 -13.63 -20.51
N GLN A 187 5.29 -14.52 -19.51
CA GLN A 187 5.58 -14.18 -18.12
C GLN A 187 7.04 -13.72 -17.92
N LEU A 188 8.00 -14.39 -18.58
CA LEU A 188 9.40 -13.98 -18.53
C LEU A 188 9.59 -12.59 -19.14
N ARG A 189 9.01 -12.34 -20.32
CA ARG A 189 9.06 -11.02 -20.96
C ARG A 189 8.48 -9.93 -20.06
N ILE A 190 7.28 -10.14 -19.50
CA ILE A 190 6.62 -9.21 -18.58
C ILE A 190 7.47 -8.99 -17.32
N SER A 191 8.06 -10.04 -16.75
CA SER A 191 8.92 -9.91 -15.57
C SER A 191 10.15 -9.03 -15.83
N HIS A 192 10.72 -9.08 -17.05
CA HIS A 192 11.82 -8.19 -17.43
C HIS A 192 11.40 -6.71 -17.51
N TYR A 193 10.15 -6.41 -17.91
CA TYR A 193 9.60 -5.05 -17.91
C TYR A 193 9.44 -4.45 -16.50
N VAL A 194 9.36 -5.28 -15.45
CA VAL A 194 9.28 -4.82 -14.05
C VAL A 194 10.66 -4.33 -13.59
N THR A 195 11.08 -3.17 -14.08
CA THR A 195 12.35 -2.54 -13.72
C THR A 195 12.32 -1.92 -12.32
N PRO A 196 13.48 -1.66 -11.69
CA PRO A 196 13.57 -0.96 -10.41
C PRO A 196 12.84 0.40 -10.37
N GLU A 197 12.87 1.13 -11.49
CA GLU A 197 12.18 2.40 -11.65
C GLU A 197 10.66 2.21 -11.74
N TYR A 198 10.20 1.23 -12.53
CA TYR A 198 8.79 0.88 -12.62
C TYR A 198 8.22 0.47 -11.25
N LEU A 199 8.97 -0.31 -10.48
CA LEU A 199 8.60 -0.73 -9.12
C LEU A 199 8.38 0.48 -8.19
N MET A 200 9.39 1.34 -8.12
CA MET A 200 9.37 2.51 -7.24
C MET A 200 8.27 3.48 -7.65
N THR A 201 8.16 3.81 -8.93
CA THR A 201 7.14 4.74 -9.44
C THR A 201 5.73 4.22 -9.21
N THR A 202 5.47 2.94 -9.47
CA THR A 202 4.15 2.31 -9.24
C THR A 202 3.76 2.32 -7.75
N MET A 203 4.69 1.98 -6.84
CA MET A 203 4.41 2.02 -5.39
C MET A 203 4.21 3.45 -4.86
N LEU A 204 5.04 4.40 -5.28
CA LEU A 204 4.93 5.79 -4.84
C LEU A 204 3.71 6.50 -5.44
N THR A 205 3.32 6.19 -6.68
CA THR A 205 2.10 6.73 -7.29
C THR A 205 0.85 6.22 -6.58
N ALA A 206 0.78 4.93 -6.23
CA ALA A 206 -0.31 4.40 -5.41
C ALA A 206 -0.42 5.09 -4.05
N ASN A 207 0.72 5.31 -3.38
CA ASN A 207 0.76 6.03 -2.11
C ASN A 207 0.28 7.49 -2.26
N LEU A 208 0.72 8.19 -3.31
CA LEU A 208 0.31 9.56 -3.59
C LEU A 208 -1.19 9.67 -3.89
N ILE A 209 -1.75 8.74 -4.69
CA ILE A 209 -3.20 8.67 -4.95
C ILE A 209 -3.95 8.48 -3.62
N GLY A 210 -3.44 7.64 -2.72
CA GLY A 210 -3.97 7.50 -1.37
C GLY A 210 -3.98 8.81 -0.59
N LEU A 211 -2.85 9.51 -0.53
CA LEU A 211 -2.71 10.76 0.21
C LEU A 211 -3.55 11.91 -0.37
N LEU A 212 -3.77 11.92 -1.68
CA LEU A 212 -4.56 12.95 -2.37
C LEU A 212 -6.05 12.90 -1.97
N PHE A 213 -6.57 11.69 -1.73
CA PHE A 213 -7.98 11.46 -1.41
C PHE A 213 -8.23 11.12 0.07
N ALA A 214 -7.20 11.28 0.93
CA ALA A 214 -7.27 11.08 2.38
C ALA A 214 -7.83 12.30 3.12
#